data_AF-A0A429F202-F1
#
_entry.id   AF-A0A429F202-F1
#
_cell.length_a   1.000
_cell.length_b   1.000
_cell.length_c   1.000
_cell.angle_alpha   90.00
_cell.angle_beta   90.00
_cell.angle_gamma   90.00
#
_symmetry.space_group_name_H-M   'P 1'
#
loop_
_entity.id
_entity.type
_entity.pdbx_description
1 polymer ?
#
loop_
_entity_poly.entity_id
_entity_poly.type
_entity_poly.pdbx_seq_one_letter_code
_entity_poly.pdbx_strand_id
1 'polypeptide(L)'
;MTETTPAPVPSASGDDAGFETMRNDAVLCGRAMSSGEFLAGLIANAQLETVGRPDKLARDLWPDADPVLIQAVWDRALAVGFHAGRVSAAPRMFRDQLDRLAGVFAKAGFHAMAGSVARSRRLVAPEAPPHPADGETEHGH
;
A
#
# COMPACT_ATOMS: atom_id res chain seq x y z
N MET A 1 -4.85 64.99 -70.94
CA MET A 1 -5.39 63.72 -70.42
C MET A 1 -4.18 62.90 -70.02
N THR A 2 -3.79 62.95 -68.75
CA THR A 2 -2.60 62.27 -68.24
C THR A 2 -3.07 61.03 -67.47
N GLU A 3 -2.85 59.86 -68.04
CA GLU A 3 -3.06 58.57 -67.38
C GLU A 3 -2.04 58.41 -66.25
N THR A 4 -2.54 58.32 -65.03
CA THR A 4 -1.76 57.92 -63.85
C THR A 4 -1.77 56.39 -63.78
N THR A 5 -0.72 55.75 -64.28
CA THR A 5 -0.49 54.31 -64.04
C THR A 5 -0.22 54.09 -62.56
N PRO A 6 -0.97 53.22 -61.85
CA PRO A 6 -0.70 52.93 -60.45
C PRO A 6 0.62 52.16 -60.31
N ALA A 7 1.47 52.59 -59.38
CA ALA A 7 2.72 51.92 -59.08
C ALA A 7 2.46 50.50 -58.54
N PRO A 8 3.32 49.51 -58.85
CA PRO A 8 3.18 48.15 -58.36
C PRO A 8 3.25 48.14 -56.83
N VAL A 9 2.24 47.56 -56.20
CA VAL A 9 2.21 47.33 -54.75
C VAL A 9 3.37 46.38 -54.42
N PRO A 10 4.28 46.74 -53.49
CA PRO A 10 5.37 45.86 -53.12
C PRO A 10 4.77 44.56 -52.56
N SER A 11 5.05 43.45 -53.24
CA SER A 11 4.81 42.10 -52.73
C SER A 11 5.47 41.98 -51.36
N ALA A 12 4.71 41.50 -50.36
CA ALA A 12 5.18 41.28 -48.99
C ALA A 12 6.63 40.75 -48.98
N SER A 13 7.52 41.44 -48.29
CA SER A 13 8.94 41.09 -48.24
C SER A 13 9.09 39.66 -47.71
N GLY A 14 10.04 38.89 -48.24
CA GLY A 14 10.28 37.49 -47.83
C GLY A 14 10.46 37.28 -46.32
N ASP A 15 10.83 38.34 -45.59
CA ASP A 15 10.94 38.38 -44.14
C ASP A 15 9.58 38.22 -43.41
N ASP A 16 8.49 38.76 -43.96
CA ASP A 16 7.14 38.63 -43.37
C ASP A 16 6.62 37.19 -43.51
N ALA A 17 6.86 36.56 -44.67
CA ALA A 17 6.51 35.17 -44.92
C ALA A 17 7.31 34.20 -44.01
N GLY A 18 8.60 34.50 -43.77
CA GLY A 18 9.43 33.75 -42.83
C GLY A 18 8.93 33.87 -41.38
N PHE A 19 8.55 35.08 -40.97
CA PHE A 19 7.99 35.32 -39.63
C PHE A 19 6.63 34.63 -39.43
N GLU A 20 5.73 34.69 -40.41
CA GLU A 20 4.45 33.98 -40.36
C GLU A 20 4.63 32.46 -40.26
N THR A 21 5.57 31.91 -41.02
CA THR A 21 5.90 30.48 -40.97
C THR A 21 6.41 30.09 -39.57
N MET A 22 7.35 30.84 -39.00
CA MET A 22 7.87 30.61 -37.65
C MET A 22 6.77 30.71 -36.58
N ARG A 23 5.86 31.67 -36.72
CA ARG A 23 4.71 31.82 -35.81
C ARG A 23 3.77 30.61 -35.88
N ASN A 24 3.47 30.14 -37.09
CA ASN A 24 2.60 28.98 -37.30
C ASN A 24 3.23 27.71 -36.71
N ASP A 25 4.53 27.50 -36.93
CA ASP A 25 5.27 26.38 -36.35
C ASP A 25 5.25 26.42 -34.82
N ALA A 26 5.45 27.60 -34.22
CA ALA A 26 5.39 27.75 -32.76
C ALA A 26 4.00 27.41 -32.20
N VAL A 27 2.92 27.83 -32.88
CA VAL A 27 1.54 27.53 -32.48
C VAL A 27 1.24 26.04 -32.62
N LEU A 28 1.64 25.42 -33.73
CA LEU A 28 1.43 23.98 -33.96
C LEU A 28 2.24 23.13 -32.98
N CYS A 29 3.49 23.52 -32.69
CA CYS A 29 4.34 22.90 -31.69
C CYS A 29 3.69 22.98 -30.29
N GLY A 30 3.23 24.17 -29.88
CA GLY A 30 2.54 24.35 -28.60
C GLY A 30 1.26 23.52 -28.49
N ARG A 31 0.47 23.41 -29.58
CA ARG A 31 -0.72 22.54 -29.63
C ARG A 31 -0.36 21.06 -29.53
N ALA A 32 0.68 20.62 -30.23
CA ALA A 32 1.15 19.25 -30.20
C ALA A 32 1.65 18.87 -28.79
N MET A 33 2.41 19.75 -28.14
CA MET A 33 2.86 19.58 -26.76
C MET A 33 1.68 19.48 -25.78
N SER A 34 0.75 20.45 -25.83
CA SER A 34 -0.42 20.46 -24.95
C SER A 34 -1.32 19.22 -25.15
N SER A 35 -1.49 18.78 -26.40
CA SER A 35 -2.26 17.57 -26.70
C SER A 35 -1.54 16.31 -26.20
N GLY A 36 -0.20 16.27 -26.32
CA GLY A 36 0.62 15.18 -25.80
C GLY A 36 0.55 15.08 -24.28
N GLU A 37 0.64 16.19 -23.57
CA GLU A 37 0.48 16.25 -22.11
C GLU A 37 -0.91 15.78 -21.66
N PHE A 38 -1.96 16.19 -22.37
CA PHE A 38 -3.33 15.75 -22.11
C PHE A 38 -3.48 14.23 -22.26
N LEU A 39 -2.98 13.66 -23.36
CA LEU A 39 -3.02 12.21 -23.59
C LEU A 39 -2.17 11.43 -22.58
N ALA A 40 -0.99 11.94 -22.23
CA ALA A 40 -0.15 11.35 -21.19
C ALA A 40 -0.87 11.35 -19.83
N GLY A 41 -1.57 12.43 -19.49
CA GLY A 41 -2.41 12.53 -18.30
C GLY A 41 -3.54 11.50 -18.29
N LEU A 42 -4.23 11.29 -19.42
CA LEU A 42 -5.27 10.27 -19.53
C LEU A 42 -4.71 8.85 -19.38
N ILE A 43 -3.56 8.56 -19.99
CA ILE A 43 -2.88 7.26 -19.87
C ILE A 43 -2.43 7.03 -18.43
N ALA A 44 -1.82 8.02 -17.79
CA ALA A 44 -1.42 7.93 -16.40
C ALA A 44 -2.61 7.72 -15.46
N ASN A 45 -3.73 8.41 -15.70
CA ASN A 45 -4.96 8.18 -14.94
C ASN A 45 -5.50 6.76 -15.16
N ALA A 46 -5.56 6.27 -16.40
CA ALA A 46 -5.99 4.91 -16.70
C ALA A 46 -5.06 3.85 -16.07
N GLN A 47 -3.75 4.09 -16.07
CA GLN A 47 -2.77 3.27 -15.37
C GLN A 47 -3.01 3.30 -13.86
N LEU A 48 -3.26 4.45 -13.25
CA LEU A 48 -3.60 4.53 -11.82
C LEU A 48 -4.96 3.89 -11.48
N GLU A 49 -5.91 3.87 -12.43
CA GLU A 49 -7.20 3.20 -12.26
C GLU A 49 -7.14 1.67 -12.34
N THR A 50 -6.06 1.14 -12.92
CA THR A 50 -5.85 -0.29 -13.18
C THR A 50 -4.72 -0.88 -12.35
N VAL A 51 -3.65 -0.12 -12.10
CA VAL A 51 -2.45 -0.51 -11.37
C VAL A 51 -2.53 0.06 -9.96
N GLY A 52 -2.53 -0.84 -8.97
CA GLY A 52 -2.34 -0.46 -7.56
C GLY A 52 -3.57 0.11 -6.87
N ARG A 53 -4.77 0.05 -7.46
CA ARG A 53 -6.02 0.20 -6.68
C ARG A 53 -6.26 -1.06 -5.87
N PRO A 54 -6.03 -1.03 -4.55
CA PRO A 54 -6.14 -2.23 -3.77
C PRO A 54 -7.60 -2.74 -3.82
N ASP A 55 -8.58 -1.84 -3.85
CA ASP A 55 -10.01 -2.16 -3.87
C ASP A 55 -10.47 -2.97 -5.10
N LYS A 56 -9.76 -2.94 -6.23
CA LYS A 56 -10.05 -3.78 -7.41
C LYS A 56 -9.24 -5.08 -7.43
N LEU A 57 -8.02 -5.04 -6.89
CA LEU A 57 -7.10 -6.18 -6.85
C LEU A 57 -7.73 -7.43 -6.21
N ALA A 58 -8.57 -7.25 -5.19
CA ALA A 58 -9.23 -8.36 -4.53
C ALA A 58 -10.20 -9.12 -5.45
N ARG A 59 -10.96 -8.41 -6.31
CA ARG A 59 -11.90 -9.04 -7.24
C ARG A 59 -11.19 -9.77 -8.38
N ASP A 60 -10.04 -9.25 -8.80
CA ASP A 60 -9.25 -9.85 -9.87
C ASP A 60 -8.45 -11.08 -9.38
N LEU A 61 -8.01 -11.08 -8.11
CA LEU A 61 -7.30 -12.21 -7.50
C LEU A 61 -8.21 -13.41 -7.18
N TRP A 62 -9.46 -13.15 -6.84
CA TRP A 62 -10.42 -14.18 -6.44
C TRP A 62 -11.72 -14.08 -7.25
N PRO A 63 -11.68 -14.38 -8.56
CA PRO A 63 -12.83 -14.21 -9.44
C PRO A 63 -14.02 -15.11 -9.10
N ASP A 64 -13.78 -16.27 -8.48
CA ASP A 64 -14.81 -17.28 -8.19
C ASP A 64 -15.41 -17.18 -6.77
N ALA A 65 -14.87 -16.32 -5.91
CA ALA A 65 -15.37 -16.19 -4.54
C ALA A 65 -16.36 -15.02 -4.42
N ASP A 66 -17.16 -15.04 -3.34
CA ASP A 66 -18.18 -14.02 -3.11
C ASP A 66 -17.54 -12.61 -3.06
N PRO A 67 -17.87 -11.72 -4.02
CA PRO A 67 -17.22 -10.43 -4.13
C PRO A 67 -17.48 -9.52 -2.93
N VAL A 68 -18.60 -9.68 -2.21
CA VAL A 68 -18.91 -8.89 -1.02
C VAL A 68 -18.00 -9.31 0.14
N LEU A 69 -17.85 -10.62 0.35
CA LEU A 69 -16.97 -11.16 1.37
C LEU A 69 -15.50 -10.81 1.11
N ILE A 70 -15.04 -10.97 -0.13
CA ILE A 70 -13.67 -10.64 -0.53
C ILE A 70 -13.38 -9.16 -0.26
N GLN A 71 -14.29 -8.26 -0.66
CA GLN A 71 -14.12 -6.83 -0.42
C GLN A 71 -14.03 -6.52 1.07
N ALA A 72 -14.90 -7.10 1.90
CA ALA A 72 -14.90 -6.88 3.35
C ALA A 72 -13.60 -7.37 4.02
N VAL A 73 -13.08 -8.52 3.60
CA VAL A 73 -11.79 -9.05 4.08
C VAL A 73 -10.65 -8.14 3.63
N TRP A 74 -10.67 -7.73 2.36
CA TRP A 74 -9.64 -6.92 1.77
C TRP A 74 -9.55 -5.52 2.39
N ASP A 75 -10.67 -4.84 2.59
CA ASP A 75 -10.71 -3.52 3.24
C ASP A 75 -10.13 -3.58 4.65
N ARG A 76 -10.42 -4.66 5.39
CA ARG A 76 -9.84 -4.89 6.72
C ARG A 76 -8.34 -5.19 6.66
N ALA A 77 -7.92 -5.99 5.67
CA ALA A 77 -6.51 -6.27 5.43
C ALA A 77 -5.71 -5.02 5.06
N LEU A 78 -6.29 -4.10 4.27
CA LEU A 78 -5.66 -2.83 3.91
C LEU A 78 -5.45 -1.93 5.12
N ALA A 79 -6.44 -1.80 5.99
CA ALA A 79 -6.29 -0.99 7.21
C ALA A 79 -5.13 -1.52 8.08
N VAL A 80 -5.03 -2.84 8.21
CA VAL A 80 -3.93 -3.51 8.94
C VAL A 80 -2.59 -3.31 8.22
N GLY A 81 -2.55 -3.54 6.92
CA GLY A 81 -1.35 -3.40 6.10
C GLY A 81 -0.81 -1.97 6.07
N PHE A 82 -1.70 -0.97 5.95
CA PHE A 82 -1.33 0.44 6.02
C PHE A 82 -0.79 0.82 7.40
N HIS A 83 -1.43 0.36 8.47
CA HIS A 83 -0.93 0.58 9.82
C HIS A 83 0.45 -0.06 10.02
N ALA A 84 0.63 -1.31 9.59
CA ALA A 84 1.89 -2.03 9.67
C ALA A 84 3.00 -1.35 8.84
N GLY A 85 2.69 -0.94 7.61
CA GLY A 85 3.62 -0.21 6.74
C GLY A 85 4.06 1.12 7.32
N ARG A 86 3.13 1.87 7.94
CA ARG A 86 3.45 3.11 8.64
C ARG A 86 4.38 2.88 9.82
N VAL A 87 4.14 1.84 10.61
CA VAL A 87 4.99 1.47 11.75
C VAL A 87 6.36 0.96 11.30
N SER A 88 6.44 0.20 10.21
CA SER A 88 7.70 -0.34 9.69
C SER A 88 8.57 0.69 8.97
N ALA A 89 7.96 1.68 8.29
CA ALA A 89 8.68 2.75 7.60
C ALA A 89 9.31 3.77 8.58
N ALA A 90 8.70 3.97 9.75
CA ALA A 90 9.16 4.94 10.74
C ALA A 90 9.09 4.41 12.18
N PRO A 91 9.78 3.29 12.51
CA PRO A 91 9.64 2.62 13.80
C PRO A 91 10.02 3.49 14.99
N ARG A 92 10.95 4.44 14.80
CA ARG A 92 11.38 5.39 15.84
C ARG A 92 10.24 6.29 16.32
N MET A 93 9.26 6.61 15.47
CA MET A 93 8.10 7.43 15.83
C MET A 93 7.06 6.66 16.66
N PHE A 94 7.16 5.33 16.70
CA PHE A 94 6.21 4.45 17.40
C PHE A 94 6.86 3.70 18.57
N ARG A 95 7.99 4.17 19.08
CA ARG A 95 8.76 3.50 20.14
C ARG A 95 7.91 3.14 21.35
N ASP A 96 7.17 4.09 21.90
CA ASP A 96 6.32 3.85 23.09
C ASP A 96 5.19 2.85 22.84
N GLN A 97 4.72 2.76 21.59
CA GLN A 97 3.72 1.76 21.19
C GLN A 97 4.37 0.37 21.11
N LEU A 98 5.56 0.27 20.51
CA LEU A 98 6.31 -0.97 20.36
C LEU A 98 6.77 -1.52 21.73
N ASP A 99 7.24 -0.65 22.63
CA ASP A 99 7.66 -1.03 23.98
C ASP A 99 6.47 -1.57 24.81
N ARG A 100 5.29 -0.94 24.68
CA ARG A 100 4.04 -1.48 25.28
C ARG A 100 3.67 -2.84 24.70
N LEU A 101 3.74 -3.01 23.39
CA LEU A 101 3.44 -4.27 22.71
C LEU A 101 4.40 -5.39 23.15
N ALA A 102 5.70 -5.06 23.28
CA ALA A 102 6.73 -5.97 23.78
C ALA A 102 6.41 -6.46 25.20
N GLY A 103 5.97 -5.56 26.10
CA GLY A 103 5.53 -5.92 27.44
C GLY A 103 4.33 -6.88 27.47
N VAL A 104 3.34 -6.67 26.59
CA VAL A 104 2.17 -7.57 26.46
C VAL A 104 2.61 -8.96 25.99
N PHE A 105 3.47 -9.04 24.97
CA PHE A 105 3.97 -10.33 24.47
C PHE A 105 4.84 -11.05 25.48
N ALA A 106 5.69 -10.33 26.22
CA ALA A 106 6.48 -10.92 27.30
C ALA A 106 5.56 -11.54 28.36
N LYS A 107 4.52 -10.82 28.81
CA LYS A 107 3.55 -11.33 29.77
C LYS A 107 2.81 -12.59 29.26
N ALA A 108 2.33 -12.56 28.02
CA ALA A 108 1.67 -13.71 27.40
C ALA A 108 2.61 -14.92 27.30
N GLY A 109 3.88 -14.69 26.94
CA GLY A 109 4.93 -15.72 26.90
C GLY A 109 5.18 -16.36 28.27
N PHE A 110 5.26 -15.57 29.34
CA PHE A 110 5.39 -16.10 30.71
C PHE A 110 4.20 -16.97 31.11
N HIS A 111 2.97 -16.57 30.77
CA HIS A 111 1.79 -17.42 31.01
C HIS A 111 1.83 -18.73 30.24
N ALA A 112 2.26 -18.72 28.97
CA ALA A 112 2.40 -19.93 28.17
C ALA A 112 3.47 -20.88 28.77
N MET A 113 4.62 -20.35 29.19
CA MET A 113 5.68 -21.14 29.83
C MET A 113 5.21 -21.74 31.16
N ALA A 114 4.48 -20.99 31.99
CA ALA A 114 3.91 -21.51 33.22
C ALA A 114 2.95 -22.68 32.97
N GLY A 115 2.11 -22.59 31.92
CA GLY A 115 1.23 -23.68 31.49
C GLY A 115 2.00 -24.93 31.05
N SER A 116 3.09 -24.77 30.29
CA SER A 116 3.97 -25.86 29.89
C SER A 116 4.65 -26.53 31.09
N VAL A 117 5.17 -25.74 32.05
CA VAL A 117 5.77 -26.27 33.29
C VAL A 117 4.75 -27.02 34.13
N ALA A 118 3.54 -26.48 34.30
CA ALA A 118 2.46 -27.15 35.03
C ALA A 118 2.07 -28.48 34.36
N ARG A 119 2.02 -28.52 33.03
CA ARG A 119 1.80 -29.76 32.27
C ARG A 119 2.91 -30.77 32.52
N SER A 120 4.18 -30.37 32.41
CA SER A 120 5.32 -31.25 32.65
C SER A 120 5.35 -31.76 34.09
N ARG A 121 5.02 -30.91 35.07
CA ARG A 121 4.93 -31.31 36.49
C ARG A 121 3.90 -32.42 36.70
N ARG A 122 2.72 -32.34 36.06
CA ARG A 122 1.67 -33.37 36.16
C ARG A 122 2.10 -34.74 35.59
N LEU A 123 3.06 -34.75 34.65
CA LEU A 123 3.58 -36.00 34.08
C LEU A 123 4.64 -36.65 34.97
N VAL A 124 5.45 -35.86 35.68
CA VAL A 124 6.56 -36.36 36.52
C VAL A 124 6.11 -36.64 37.96
N ALA A 125 5.17 -35.86 38.46
CA ALA A 125 4.50 -36.07 39.74
C ALA A 125 2.99 -36.14 39.46
N PRO A 126 2.48 -37.27 38.94
CA PRO A 126 1.04 -37.47 38.94
C PRO A 126 0.56 -37.28 40.37
N GLU A 127 -0.57 -36.59 40.56
CA GLU A 127 -1.31 -36.59 41.82
C GLU A 127 -1.82 -38.02 42.04
N ALA A 128 -0.90 -38.91 42.43
CA ALA A 128 -1.22 -40.24 42.85
C ALA A 128 -1.93 -40.10 44.21
N PRO A 129 -3.12 -40.70 44.39
CA PRO A 129 -3.60 -40.92 45.75
C PRO A 129 -2.50 -41.66 46.53
N PRO A 130 -2.27 -41.32 47.82
CA PRO A 130 -1.21 -41.95 48.60
C PRO A 130 -1.32 -43.47 48.45
N HIS A 131 -0.24 -44.11 48.00
CA HIS A 131 -0.25 -45.55 47.83
C HIS A 131 -0.42 -46.17 49.22
N PRO A 132 -1.33 -47.13 49.44
CA PRO A 132 -1.61 -47.70 50.77
C PRO A 132 -0.39 -48.28 51.51
N ALA A 133 0.75 -48.43 50.83
CA ALA A 133 2.02 -48.92 51.39
C ALA A 133 2.91 -47.81 51.99
N ASP A 134 2.60 -46.53 51.77
CA ASP A 134 3.45 -45.42 52.23
C ASP A 134 3.23 -45.06 53.72
N GLY A 135 2.25 -45.71 54.39
CA GLY A 135 1.94 -45.53 55.80
C GLY A 135 2.62 -46.50 56.77
N GLU A 136 3.39 -47.48 56.30
CA GLU A 136 3.94 -48.54 57.16
C GLU A 136 5.26 -48.18 57.87
N THR A 137 5.80 -46.98 57.68
CA THR A 137 7.06 -46.56 58.33
C THR A 137 6.88 -45.77 59.64
N GLU A 138 5.65 -45.53 60.11
CA GLU A 138 5.39 -44.71 61.31
C GLU A 138 5.07 -45.51 62.59
N HIS A 139 4.99 -46.85 62.57
CA HIS A 139 4.64 -47.66 63.76
C HIS A 139 5.51 -48.91 63.96
N GLY A 140 6.78 -48.73 64.29
CA GLY A 140 7.66 -49.82 64.74
C GLY A 140 8.43 -49.45 66.01
N HIS A 141 7.86 -49.82 67.17
CA HIS A 141 8.57 -49.97 68.45
C HIS A 141 9.09 -51.41 68.58
#